data_AF-A0A257QG67-F1
#
_entry.id   AF-A0A257QG67-F1
#
_cell.length_a   1.000
_cell.length_b   1.000
_cell.length_c   1.000
_cell.angle_alpha   90.00
_cell.angle_beta   90.00
_cell.angle_gamma   90.00
#
_symmetry.space_group_name_H-M   'P 1'
#
loop_
_entity.id
_entity.type
_entity.pdbx_description
1 polymer ?
#
loop_
_entity_poly.entity_id
_entity_poly.type
_entity_poly.pdbx_seq_one_letter_code
_entity_poly.pdbx_strand_id
1 'polypeptide(L)'
;MPAPTPNIKHVVLISIDGLHAFDLSRFIKKNPQSTLAQLAKQGVEYRQTFTPAPADSFPGLMALTTGGTPGQTGIYYDVTYDRALSPAGSDCKTLGTTVAFDEKMDKPGINGGNPVINPALLPLDPRRDCAPVYPHQYLKVNT
;
A
#
# COMPACT_ATOMS: atom_id res chain seq x y z
N MET A 1 -38.26 18.32 1.82
CA MET A 1 -37.08 19.01 1.26
C MET A 1 -35.87 18.15 1.53
N PRO A 2 -34.96 17.88 0.57
CA PRO A 2 -33.72 17.18 0.86
C PRO A 2 -32.91 18.00 1.85
N ALA A 3 -32.27 17.35 2.83
CA ALA A 3 -31.35 18.03 3.74
C ALA A 3 -30.21 18.67 2.92
N PRO A 4 -29.73 19.87 3.28
CA PRO A 4 -28.61 20.50 2.60
C PRO A 4 -27.41 19.56 2.65
N THR A 5 -26.84 19.24 1.48
CA THR A 5 -25.62 18.44 1.38
C THR A 5 -24.50 19.18 2.12
N PRO A 6 -23.93 18.59 3.19
CA PRO A 6 -22.79 19.19 3.87
C PRO A 6 -21.68 19.45 2.86
N ASN A 7 -21.14 20.66 2.85
CA ASN A 7 -19.99 20.97 2.01
C ASN A 7 -18.74 20.30 2.60
N ILE A 8 -18.41 19.10 2.11
CA ILE A 8 -17.23 18.35 2.55
C ILE A 8 -15.98 19.05 2.00
N LYS A 9 -15.19 19.67 2.89
CA LYS A 9 -13.96 20.38 2.52
C LYS A 9 -12.74 19.47 2.43
N HIS A 10 -12.70 18.44 3.27
CA HIS A 10 -11.54 17.55 3.40
C HIS A 10 -12.01 16.11 3.64
N VAL A 11 -11.25 15.16 3.10
CA VAL A 11 -11.38 13.73 3.35
C VAL A 11 -10.04 13.25 3.86
N VAL A 12 -10.05 12.47 4.94
CA VAL A 12 -8.85 11.85 5.52
C VAL A 12 -9.06 10.34 5.56
N LEU A 13 -8.13 9.60 4.96
CA LEU A 13 -8.03 8.16 5.09
C LEU A 13 -6.99 7.83 6.16
N ILE A 14 -7.40 7.12 7.22
CA ILE A 14 -6.49 6.62 8.26
C ILE A 14 -6.46 5.09 8.15
N SER A 15 -5.31 4.55 7.75
CA SER A 15 -5.04 3.11 7.79
C SER A 15 -4.16 2.81 9.00
N ILE A 16 -4.57 1.87 9.85
CA ILE A 16 -3.82 1.45 11.04
C ILE A 16 -3.38 0.02 10.80
N ASP A 17 -2.07 -0.17 10.63
CA ASP A 17 -1.50 -1.48 10.34
C ASP A 17 -1.79 -2.48 11.46
N GLY A 18 -2.17 -3.71 11.08
CA GLY A 18 -2.45 -4.82 11.99
C GLY A 18 -3.66 -4.64 12.94
N LEU A 19 -4.50 -3.61 12.78
CA LEU A 19 -5.64 -3.39 13.67
C LEU A 19 -6.82 -4.32 13.35
N HIS A 20 -6.92 -5.46 14.03
CA HIS A 20 -8.07 -6.35 13.88
C HIS A 20 -9.34 -5.76 14.52
N ALA A 21 -10.51 -6.15 14.02
CA ALA A 21 -11.81 -5.73 14.58
C ALA A 21 -11.94 -6.04 16.09
N PHE A 22 -11.36 -7.16 16.53
CA PHE A 22 -11.33 -7.56 17.92
C PHE A 22 -10.47 -6.64 18.80
N ASP A 23 -9.33 -6.18 18.27
CA ASP A 23 -8.42 -5.26 18.97
C ASP A 23 -9.11 -3.91 19.19
N LEU A 24 -9.79 -3.38 18.18
CA LEU A 24 -10.59 -2.17 18.29
C LEU A 24 -11.70 -2.31 19.34
N SER A 25 -12.43 -3.43 19.33
CA SER A 25 -13.50 -3.70 20.30
C SER A 25 -12.97 -3.71 21.75
N ARG A 26 -11.84 -4.40 21.99
CA ARG A 26 -11.18 -4.42 23.30
C ARG A 26 -10.68 -3.04 23.70
N PHE A 27 -10.07 -2.30 22.78
CA PHE A 27 -9.53 -0.97 23.04
C PHE A 27 -10.63 0.01 23.46
N ILE A 28 -11.76 0.02 22.74
CA ILE A 28 -12.91 0.90 23.04
C ILE A 28 -13.50 0.55 24.42
N LYS A 29 -13.66 -0.74 24.73
CA LYS A 29 -14.18 -1.18 26.03
C LYS A 29 -13.31 -0.69 27.19
N LYS A 30 -11.98 -0.72 27.02
CA LYS A 30 -11.02 -0.27 28.04
C LYS A 30 -10.88 1.25 28.10
N ASN A 31 -11.08 1.94 26.97
CA ASN A 31 -10.87 3.39 26.83
C ASN A 31 -12.11 4.09 26.24
N PRO A 32 -13.25 4.13 26.97
CA PRO A 32 -14.53 4.59 26.43
C PRO A 32 -14.56 6.07 26.06
N GLN A 33 -13.60 6.87 26.54
CA GLN A 33 -13.49 8.30 26.24
C GLN A 33 -12.46 8.61 25.13
N SER A 34 -11.76 7.60 24.60
CA SER A 34 -10.74 7.78 23.55
C SER A 34 -11.33 8.30 22.23
N THR A 35 -10.49 8.91 21.39
CA THR A 35 -10.90 9.38 20.06
C THR A 35 -11.49 8.26 19.20
N LEU A 36 -10.90 7.06 19.22
CA LEU A 36 -11.43 5.90 18.48
C LEU A 36 -12.81 5.48 19.00
N ALA A 37 -13.04 5.50 20.31
CA ALA A 37 -14.36 5.22 20.88
C ALA A 37 -15.41 6.27 20.45
N GLN A 38 -15.02 7.55 20.40
CA GLN A 38 -15.89 8.62 19.94
C GLN A 38 -16.22 8.48 18.44
N LEU A 39 -15.23 8.17 17.60
CA LEU A 39 -15.43 7.90 16.16
C LEU A 39 -16.36 6.71 15.93
N ALA A 40 -16.16 5.60 16.65
CA ALA A 40 -17.03 4.42 16.52
C ALA A 40 -18.48 4.69 16.99
N LYS A 41 -18.66 5.57 17.98
CA LYS A 41 -19.99 5.94 18.49
C LYS A 41 -20.74 6.92 17.59
N GLN A 42 -20.03 7.84 16.93
CA GLN A 42 -20.63 8.91 16.13
C GLN A 42 -20.67 8.59 14.63
N GLY A 43 -19.79 7.70 14.16
CA GLY A 43 -19.67 7.29 12.77
C GLY A 43 -20.45 6.03 12.44
N VAL A 44 -20.18 5.49 11.25
CA VAL A 44 -20.70 4.20 10.79
C VAL A 44 -19.58 3.17 10.88
N GLU A 45 -19.81 2.09 11.61
CA GLU A 45 -18.86 1.00 11.78
C GLU A 45 -19.28 -0.20 10.91
N TYR A 46 -18.43 -0.60 9.96
CA TYR A 46 -18.61 -1.81 9.17
C TYR A 46 -17.86 -2.97 9.83
N ARG A 47 -18.59 -4.01 10.27
CA ARG A 47 -18.02 -5.11 11.10
C ARG A 47 -17.66 -6.39 10.35
N GLN A 48 -18.03 -6.48 9.08
CA GLN A 48 -17.79 -7.65 8.22
C GLN A 48 -16.92 -7.27 7.02
N THR A 49 -15.83 -6.56 7.31
CA THR A 49 -14.84 -6.16 6.33
C THR A 49 -13.68 -7.16 6.34
N PHE A 50 -13.17 -7.49 5.16
CA PHE A 50 -12.05 -8.40 4.98
C PHE A 50 -10.98 -7.69 4.16
N THR A 51 -9.71 -7.93 4.52
CA THR A 51 -8.59 -7.53 3.68
C THR A 51 -8.58 -8.38 2.41
N PRO A 52 -7.99 -7.88 1.30
CA PRO A 52 -7.66 -8.76 0.19
C PRO A 52 -6.76 -9.92 0.67
N ALA A 53 -6.81 -11.05 -0.04
CA ALA A 53 -5.87 -12.14 0.16
C ALA A 53 -4.73 -12.02 -0.87
N PRO A 54 -3.45 -12.03 -0.44
CA PRO A 54 -2.97 -12.21 0.93
C PRO A 54 -3.18 -10.97 1.81
N ALA A 55 -3.40 -11.20 3.11
CA ALA A 55 -3.54 -10.14 4.10
C ALA A 55 -2.15 -9.60 4.46
N ASP A 56 -1.76 -8.52 3.79
CA ASP A 56 -0.51 -7.80 3.99
C ASP A 56 -0.74 -6.29 3.83
N SER A 57 0.17 -5.47 4.38
CA SER A 57 0.07 -4.02 4.38
C SER A 57 0.01 -3.42 2.97
N PHE A 58 0.83 -3.92 2.03
CA PHE A 58 0.89 -3.42 0.67
C PHE A 58 -0.39 -3.68 -0.14
N PRO A 59 -0.86 -4.93 -0.32
CA PRO A 59 -2.11 -5.18 -1.01
C PRO A 59 -3.31 -4.56 -0.28
N GLY A 60 -3.29 -4.47 1.05
CA GLY A 60 -4.32 -3.81 1.84
C GLY A 60 -4.45 -2.32 1.52
N LEU A 61 -3.33 -1.59 1.48
CA LEU A 61 -3.34 -0.17 1.14
C LEU A 61 -3.72 0.07 -0.32
N MET A 62 -3.29 -0.80 -1.24
CA MET A 62 -3.68 -0.72 -2.65
C MET A 62 -5.20 -0.91 -2.81
N ALA A 63 -5.81 -1.86 -2.10
CA ALA A 63 -7.26 -2.04 -2.14
C ALA A 63 -8.02 -0.81 -1.64
N LEU A 64 -7.57 -0.17 -0.55
CA LEU A 64 -8.19 1.03 0.00
C LEU A 64 -8.12 2.24 -0.95
N THR A 65 -7.01 2.39 -1.68
CA THR A 65 -6.73 3.59 -2.49
C THR A 65 -7.12 3.43 -3.97
N THR A 66 -7.23 2.21 -4.47
CA THR A 66 -7.54 1.93 -5.88
C THR A 66 -8.87 1.20 -6.09
N GLY A 67 -9.40 0.55 -5.05
CA GLY A 67 -10.52 -0.40 -5.17
C GLY A 67 -10.14 -1.73 -5.82
N GLY A 68 -8.87 -1.95 -6.16
CA GLY A 68 -8.39 -3.15 -6.85
C GLY A 68 -7.97 -4.28 -5.92
N THR A 69 -8.17 -5.51 -6.38
CA THR A 69 -7.61 -6.72 -5.75
C THR A 69 -6.13 -6.93 -6.15
N PRO A 70 -5.34 -7.77 -5.44
CA PRO A 70 -3.95 -8.07 -5.82
C PRO A 70 -3.78 -8.54 -7.27
N GLY A 71 -4.74 -9.31 -7.80
CA GLY A 71 -4.71 -9.75 -9.19
C GLY A 71 -4.90 -8.61 -10.20
N GLN A 72 -5.62 -7.55 -9.82
CA GLN A 72 -5.81 -6.36 -10.64
C GLN A 72 -4.64 -5.40 -10.51
N THR A 73 -4.23 -5.09 -9.28
CA THR A 73 -3.14 -4.14 -8.99
C THR A 73 -1.77 -4.70 -9.40
N GLY A 74 -1.63 -6.03 -9.43
CA GLY A 74 -0.36 -6.73 -9.62
C GLY A 74 0.49 -6.83 -8.36
N ILE A 75 0.01 -6.30 -7.23
CA ILE A 75 0.77 -6.19 -5.97
C ILE A 75 0.19 -7.19 -4.97
N TYR A 76 0.97 -8.23 -4.68
CA TYR A 76 0.65 -9.26 -3.69
C TYR A 76 1.40 -9.06 -2.37
N TYR A 77 2.60 -8.50 -2.43
CA TYR A 77 3.48 -8.18 -1.31
C TYR A 77 4.36 -6.99 -1.71
N ASP A 78 5.11 -6.45 -0.76
CA ASP A 78 6.26 -5.57 -0.99
C ASP A 78 7.35 -6.25 -1.84
N VAL A 79 7.52 -7.56 -1.70
CA VAL A 79 8.41 -8.38 -2.52
C VAL A 79 7.62 -9.33 -3.42
N THR A 80 7.69 -9.10 -4.74
CA THR A 80 7.01 -9.92 -5.77
C THR A 80 8.00 -10.46 -6.79
N TYR A 81 7.52 -11.24 -7.76
CA TYR A 81 8.32 -11.71 -8.90
C TYR A 81 7.64 -11.33 -10.21
N ASP A 82 8.36 -10.61 -11.07
CA ASP A 82 7.87 -10.22 -12.39
C ASP A 82 8.70 -10.90 -13.49
N ARG A 83 8.01 -11.58 -14.40
CA ARG A 83 8.62 -12.32 -15.52
C ARG A 83 9.03 -11.44 -16.70
N ALA A 84 8.45 -10.24 -16.80
CA ALA A 84 8.70 -9.30 -17.88
C ALA A 84 9.81 -8.29 -17.55
N LEU A 85 10.10 -8.08 -16.27
CA LEU A 85 11.18 -7.21 -15.82
C LEU A 85 12.52 -7.95 -15.73
N SER A 86 13.60 -7.18 -15.67
CA SER A 86 14.96 -7.66 -15.62
C SER A 86 15.66 -7.28 -14.30
N PRO A 87 16.59 -8.09 -13.76
CA PRO A 87 17.30 -7.76 -12.54
C PRO A 87 18.09 -6.44 -12.65
N ALA A 88 18.25 -5.74 -11.53
CA ALA A 88 19.10 -4.56 -11.46
C ALA A 88 20.54 -4.88 -11.93
N GLY A 89 21.15 -3.97 -12.71
CA GLY A 89 22.53 -4.13 -13.20
C GLY A 89 22.75 -5.24 -14.24
N SER A 90 21.68 -5.83 -14.78
CA SER A 90 21.77 -6.91 -15.78
C SER A 90 21.79 -6.43 -17.24
N ASP A 91 21.71 -5.12 -17.48
CA ASP A 91 21.55 -4.51 -18.80
C ASP A 91 20.38 -5.09 -19.62
N CYS A 92 19.33 -5.56 -18.96
CA CYS A 92 18.19 -6.23 -19.59
C CYS A 92 18.54 -7.51 -20.36
N LYS A 93 19.69 -8.15 -20.05
CA LYS A 93 20.15 -9.38 -20.71
C LYS A 93 19.37 -10.63 -20.29
N THR A 94 18.72 -10.59 -19.13
CA THR A 94 17.91 -11.71 -18.60
C THR A 94 16.53 -11.21 -18.19
N LEU A 95 15.50 -12.04 -18.38
CA LEU A 95 14.14 -11.74 -17.92
C LEU A 95 13.80 -12.55 -16.69
N GLY A 96 12.88 -12.02 -15.89
CA GLY A 96 12.46 -12.64 -14.65
C GLY A 96 13.29 -12.16 -13.48
N THR A 97 12.70 -11.37 -12.61
CA THR A 97 13.36 -10.86 -11.43
C THR A 97 12.41 -10.78 -10.24
N THR A 98 12.96 -10.96 -9.05
CA THR A 98 12.34 -10.43 -7.85
C THR A 98 12.25 -8.91 -7.97
N VAL A 99 11.08 -8.38 -7.63
CA VAL A 99 10.78 -6.97 -7.51
C VAL A 99 10.53 -6.73 -6.02
N ALA A 100 11.57 -6.29 -5.31
CA ALA A 100 11.49 -6.00 -3.89
C ALA A 100 11.36 -4.50 -3.70
N PHE A 101 10.18 -4.01 -3.28
CA PHE A 101 9.88 -2.64 -2.85
C PHE A 101 9.86 -2.54 -1.32
N ASP A 102 10.90 -3.09 -0.69
CA ASP A 102 11.12 -3.12 0.77
C ASP A 102 12.20 -2.10 1.19
N GLU A 103 12.57 -2.06 2.47
CA GLU A 103 13.58 -1.15 2.99
C GLU A 103 14.99 -1.36 2.42
N LYS A 104 15.25 -2.46 1.68
CA LYS A 104 16.59 -2.73 1.15
C LYS A 104 16.94 -1.91 -0.09
N MET A 105 15.95 -1.31 -0.75
CA MET A 105 16.20 -0.45 -1.90
C MET A 105 16.58 0.97 -1.54
N ASP A 106 16.48 1.31 -0.28
CA ASP A 106 16.81 2.60 0.24
C ASP A 106 18.33 2.78 0.35
N LYS A 107 18.83 4.00 0.11
CA LYS A 107 20.26 4.30 0.31
C LYS A 107 20.64 4.16 1.80
N PRO A 108 21.86 3.71 2.14
CA PRO A 108 22.30 3.64 3.53
C PRO A 108 22.16 5.00 4.27
N GLY A 109 21.73 4.97 5.54
CA GLY A 109 21.76 6.15 6.42
C GLY A 109 20.43 6.86 6.72
N ILE A 110 19.27 6.23 6.48
CA ILE A 110 17.94 6.85 6.59
C ILE A 110 17.40 6.90 8.04
N ASN A 111 18.26 7.08 9.04
CA ASN A 111 17.84 7.24 10.43
C ASN A 111 17.11 8.58 10.73
N GLY A 112 16.33 9.13 9.79
CA GLY A 112 15.71 10.45 9.90
C GLY A 112 14.43 10.68 9.10
N GLY A 113 13.78 9.64 8.57
CA GLY A 113 12.44 9.78 7.95
C GLY A 113 12.40 10.39 6.54
N ASN A 114 13.55 10.48 5.86
CA ASN A 114 13.64 10.91 4.45
C ASN A 114 14.27 9.80 3.59
N PRO A 115 13.56 8.68 3.35
CA PRO A 115 14.07 7.62 2.50
C PRO A 115 14.32 8.11 1.08
N VAL A 116 15.49 7.72 0.54
CA VAL A 116 15.87 7.99 -0.85
C VAL A 116 16.09 6.65 -1.51
N ILE A 117 15.21 6.31 -2.45
CA ILE A 117 15.33 5.12 -3.28
C ILE A 117 16.67 5.14 -4.00
N ASN A 118 17.39 4.03 -3.97
CA ASN A 118 18.58 3.78 -4.77
C ASN A 118 18.16 3.20 -6.14
N PRO A 119 18.23 3.98 -7.24
CA PRO A 119 17.78 3.49 -8.55
C PRO A 119 18.60 2.31 -9.08
N ALA A 120 19.84 2.13 -8.57
CA ALA A 120 20.70 1.01 -8.95
C ALA A 120 20.23 -0.35 -8.40
N LEU A 121 19.24 -0.36 -7.48
CA LEU A 121 18.63 -1.58 -6.92
C LEU A 121 17.26 -1.89 -7.52
N LEU A 122 16.73 -0.99 -8.37
CA LEU A 122 15.43 -1.17 -8.98
C LEU A 122 15.50 -2.18 -10.14
N PRO A 123 14.44 -2.96 -10.37
CA PRO A 123 14.34 -3.78 -11.56
C PRO A 123 14.28 -2.89 -12.81
N LEU A 124 14.70 -3.43 -13.94
CA LEU A 124 14.76 -2.72 -15.22
C LEU A 124 13.62 -3.19 -16.13
N ASP A 125 13.07 -2.29 -16.94
CA ASP A 125 12.05 -2.63 -17.94
C ASP A 125 12.66 -2.67 -19.36
N PRO A 126 12.86 -3.88 -19.94
CA PRO A 126 13.37 -4.04 -21.31
C PRO A 126 12.51 -3.37 -22.38
N ARG A 127 11.25 -3.05 -22.09
CA ARG A 127 10.32 -2.39 -23.02
C ARG A 127 10.44 -0.87 -22.97
N ARG A 128 11.23 -0.34 -22.04
CA ARG A 128 11.40 1.10 -21.80
C ARG A 128 12.88 1.47 -21.73
N ASP A 129 13.62 1.12 -22.77
CA ASP A 129 15.06 1.42 -22.89
C ASP A 129 15.89 0.93 -21.70
N CYS A 130 15.46 -0.18 -21.08
CA CYS A 130 16.07 -0.74 -19.87
C CYS A 130 16.09 0.24 -18.68
N ALA A 131 15.11 1.14 -18.58
CA ALA A 131 15.00 2.10 -17.49
C ALA A 131 14.61 1.41 -16.17
N PRO A 132 15.08 1.93 -15.01
CA PRO A 132 14.61 1.53 -13.70
C PRO A 132 13.10 1.70 -13.52
N VAL A 133 12.44 0.71 -12.89
CA VAL A 133 11.02 0.73 -12.56
C VAL A 133 10.82 1.17 -11.11
N TYR A 134 10.18 2.32 -10.93
CA TYR A 134 9.83 2.86 -9.62
C TYR A 134 8.51 2.28 -9.09
N PRO A 135 8.27 2.30 -7.76
CA PRO A 135 7.05 1.72 -7.17
C PRO A 135 5.74 2.20 -7.82
N HIS A 136 5.63 3.50 -8.09
CA HIS A 136 4.45 4.10 -8.71
C HIS A 136 4.23 3.68 -10.17
N GLN A 137 5.25 3.13 -10.85
CA GLN A 137 5.18 2.63 -12.22
C GLN A 137 4.83 1.14 -12.29
N TYR A 138 4.93 0.43 -11.17
CA TYR A 138 4.68 -1.02 -11.11
C TYR A 138 3.18 -1.36 -10.97
N LEU A 139 2.39 -0.41 -10.47
CA LEU A 139 0.94 -0.57 -10.32
C LEU A 139 0.27 -0.74 -11.70
N LYS A 140 -0.59 -1.76 -11.83
CA LYS A 140 -1.26 -2.10 -13.10
C LYS A 140 -2.62 -1.43 -13.31
N VAL A 141 -3.07 -0.63 -12.33
CA VAL A 141 -4.38 0.04 -12.35
C VAL A 141 -4.20 1.51 -12.02
N ASN A 142 -5.13 2.36 -12.50
CA ASN A 142 -5.14 3.80 -12.20
C ASN A 142 -3.79 4.49 -12.49
N THR A 143 -3.07 4.01 -13.52
CA THR A 143 -1.78 4.49 -14.00
C THR A 143 -1.87 5.08 -15.41
#